data_AF-A0A653W6Z7-F1
#
_entry.id   AF-A0A653W6Z7-F1
#
_cell.length_a   1.000
_cell.length_b   1.000
_cell.length_c   1.000
_cell.angle_alpha   90.00
_cell.angle_beta   90.00
_cell.angle_gamma   90.00
#
_symmetry.space_group_name_H-M   'P 1'
#
loop_
_entity.id
_entity.type
_entity.pdbx_description
1 polymer ?
#
loop_
_entity_poly.entity_id
_entity_poly.type
_entity_poly.pdbx_seq_one_letter_code
_entity_poly.pdbx_strand_id
1 'polypeptide(L)'
;MRHNGEVSDLIDTTEMYLRTIYELDEEGIVPLRARIAERLHQSGPTVSQTVARMERDGLLTVEGDRHLELTEDGRRLATRVMRKHRLAERLLVDVIGLDWELVHEEACRWEHVMSETVERRLMTLLENPTESPYGNPIPGLDELGQTHVVEEFMTGVESLSSVASAEEGRVLVRRISEEMQKDEHLMSALRRAGATPDKTVTVVSTGAGVLIGSGGETAEIVPEAADHIFVSRA
;
A
#
# COMPACT_ATOMS: atom_id res chain seq x y z
N MET A 1 19.78 26.29 12.91
CA MET A 1 18.68 26.99 12.23
C MET A 1 17.41 26.21 12.52
N ARG A 2 16.38 26.86 13.04
CA ARG A 2 15.10 26.21 13.36
C ARG A 2 14.27 26.15 12.08
N HIS A 3 14.00 24.96 11.55
CA HIS A 3 12.96 24.79 10.54
C HIS A 3 11.62 24.91 11.24
N ASN A 4 10.94 26.03 10.98
CA ASN A 4 9.60 26.32 11.45
C ASN A 4 8.76 26.48 10.19
N GLY A 5 7.94 25.48 9.87
CA GLY A 5 7.04 25.52 8.71
C GLY A 5 6.72 24.16 8.09
N GLU A 6 6.23 23.19 8.86
CA GLU A 6 5.56 22.01 8.28
C GLU A 6 4.10 22.37 8.01
N VAL A 7 3.88 23.02 6.87
CA VAL A 7 2.56 23.20 6.26
C VAL A 7 2.41 22.06 5.24
N SER A 8 1.85 20.94 5.69
CA SER A 8 1.34 19.79 4.92
C SER A 8 2.13 19.39 3.66
N ASP A 9 3.08 18.46 3.81
CA ASP A 9 3.66 17.71 2.67
C ASP A 9 2.62 16.80 1.95
N LEU A 10 1.42 16.67 2.51
CA LEU A 10 0.28 16.04 1.83
C LEU A 10 -0.30 17.02 0.81
N ILE A 11 -0.28 16.64 -0.47
CA ILE A 11 -0.85 17.43 -1.56
C ILE A 11 -2.36 17.59 -1.37
N ASP A 12 -3.07 16.51 -1.04
CA ASP A 12 -4.47 16.54 -0.63
C ASP A 12 -4.68 15.73 0.66
N THR A 13 -4.93 16.44 1.76
CA THR A 13 -5.13 15.82 3.08
C THR A 13 -6.37 14.91 3.12
N THR A 14 -7.45 15.27 2.45
CA THR A 14 -8.70 14.47 2.49
C THR A 14 -8.48 13.16 1.74
N GLU A 15 -7.87 13.22 0.56
CA GLU A 15 -7.54 12.02 -0.23
C GLU A 15 -6.57 11.11 0.52
N MET A 16 -5.53 11.66 1.14
CA MET A 16 -4.59 10.87 1.95
C MET A 16 -5.26 10.16 3.13
N TYR A 17 -6.20 10.82 3.81
CA TYR A 17 -6.96 10.17 4.90
C TYR A 17 -7.85 9.03 4.39
N LEU A 18 -8.55 9.25 3.28
CA LEU A 18 -9.39 8.25 2.65
C LEU A 18 -8.55 7.04 2.20
N ARG A 19 -7.42 7.29 1.56
CA ARG A 19 -6.46 6.27 1.13
C ARG A 19 -5.90 5.50 2.33
N THR A 20 -5.49 6.16 3.40
CA THR A 20 -4.98 5.48 4.61
C THR A 20 -6.03 4.57 5.25
N ILE A 21 -7.31 4.97 5.29
CA ILE A 21 -8.38 4.09 5.77
C ILE A 21 -8.56 2.88 4.84
N TYR A 22 -8.47 3.10 3.53
CA TYR A 22 -8.55 2.02 2.54
C TYR A 22 -7.40 1.01 2.67
N GLU A 23 -6.17 1.47 2.90
CA GLU A 23 -5.01 0.60 3.14
C GLU A 23 -5.19 -0.23 4.41
N LEU A 24 -5.66 0.39 5.50
CA LEU A 24 -5.95 -0.32 6.75
C LEU A 24 -7.01 -1.43 6.53
N ASP A 25 -8.09 -1.13 5.77
CA ASP A 25 -9.09 -2.12 5.37
C ASP A 25 -8.46 -3.28 4.57
N GLU A 26 -7.63 -2.98 3.56
CA GLU A 26 -6.95 -4.00 2.74
C GLU A 26 -6.08 -4.94 3.59
N GLU A 27 -5.40 -4.39 4.59
CA GLU A 27 -4.53 -5.13 5.49
C GLU A 27 -5.28 -5.85 6.63
N GLY A 28 -6.61 -5.73 6.70
CA GLY A 28 -7.42 -6.30 7.77
C GLY A 28 -7.21 -5.64 9.13
N ILE A 29 -6.70 -4.40 9.15
CA ILE A 29 -6.40 -3.63 10.35
C ILE A 29 -7.56 -2.67 10.62
N VAL A 30 -8.12 -2.71 11.82
CA VAL A 30 -9.24 -1.83 12.20
C VAL A 30 -8.84 -0.35 12.05
N PRO A 31 -9.53 0.43 11.19
CA PRO A 31 -9.18 1.83 10.97
C PRO A 31 -9.49 2.68 12.20
N LEU A 32 -8.44 3.27 12.79
CA LEU A 32 -8.55 4.13 13.96
C LEU A 32 -7.82 5.45 13.72
N ARG A 33 -8.32 6.53 14.33
CA ARG A 33 -7.63 7.85 14.33
C ARG A 33 -6.16 7.77 14.76
N ALA A 34 -5.84 6.89 15.71
CA ALA A 34 -4.47 6.70 16.17
C ALA A 34 -3.56 6.14 15.06
N ARG A 35 -4.08 5.24 14.20
CA ARG A 35 -3.34 4.69 13.06
C ARG A 35 -3.12 5.74 11.97
N ILE A 36 -4.12 6.59 11.71
CA ILE A 36 -3.95 7.72 10.78
C ILE A 36 -2.90 8.71 11.30
N ALA A 37 -2.93 9.02 12.61
CA ALA A 37 -1.94 9.90 13.24
C ALA A 37 -0.51 9.36 13.08
N GLU A 38 -0.35 8.05 13.26
CA GLU A 38 0.92 7.32 13.07
C GLU A 38 1.37 7.35 11.60
N ARG A 39 0.54 6.85 10.67
CA ARG A 39 0.88 6.69 9.24
C ARG A 39 1.07 7.99 8.47
N LEU A 40 0.37 9.06 8.87
CA LEU A 40 0.47 10.39 8.23
C LEU A 40 1.32 11.37 9.06
N HIS A 41 1.93 10.91 10.16
CA HIS A 41 2.74 11.73 11.07
C HIS A 41 2.03 13.03 11.53
N GLN A 42 0.72 12.95 11.79
CA GLN A 42 -0.10 14.08 12.23
C GLN A 42 -0.47 13.97 13.70
N SER A 43 -0.62 15.11 14.38
CA SER A 43 -1.03 15.11 15.78
C SER A 43 -2.45 14.56 15.96
N GLY A 44 -2.70 13.85 17.06
CA GLY A 44 -4.03 13.33 17.40
C GLY A 44 -5.16 14.39 17.38
N PRO A 45 -4.94 15.63 17.87
CA PRO A 45 -5.89 16.73 17.71
C PRO A 45 -6.16 17.10 16.25
N THR A 46 -5.11 17.19 15.41
CA THR A 46 -5.26 17.47 13.96
C THR A 46 -6.10 16.39 13.29
N VAL A 47 -5.79 15.12 13.54
CA VAL A 47 -6.56 13.99 12.98
C VAL A 47 -8.00 14.02 13.43
N SER A 48 -8.26 14.29 14.71
CA SER A 48 -9.63 14.36 15.23
C SER A 48 -10.44 15.49 14.58
N GLN A 49 -9.83 16.65 14.34
CA GLN A 49 -10.51 17.76 13.66
C GLN A 49 -10.78 17.45 12.19
N THR A 50 -9.83 16.84 11.48
CA THR A 50 -9.98 16.46 10.07
C THR A 50 -11.05 15.38 9.90
N VAL A 51 -11.04 14.34 10.76
CA VAL A 51 -12.07 13.29 10.76
C VAL A 51 -13.46 13.89 11.02
N ALA A 52 -13.60 14.79 12.00
CA ALA A 52 -14.88 15.46 12.25
C ALA A 52 -15.35 16.36 11.09
N ARG A 53 -14.43 16.85 10.25
CA ARG A 53 -14.79 17.56 9.00
C ARG A 53 -15.26 16.56 7.94
N MET A 54 -14.49 15.51 7.69
CA MET A 54 -14.82 14.48 6.70
C MET A 54 -16.16 13.76 7.02
N GLU A 55 -16.46 13.55 8.30
CA GLU A 55 -17.75 13.01 8.74
C GLU A 55 -18.91 13.95 8.42
N ARG A 56 -18.76 15.26 8.67
CA ARG A 56 -19.77 16.26 8.28
C ARG A 56 -19.94 16.35 6.77
N ASP A 57 -18.87 16.13 6.02
CA ASP A 57 -18.87 16.14 4.56
C ASP A 57 -19.39 14.82 3.96
N GLY A 58 -19.75 13.84 4.81
CA GLY A 58 -20.36 12.57 4.39
C GLY A 58 -19.38 11.55 3.80
N LEU A 59 -18.08 11.69 4.08
CA LEU A 59 -17.03 10.82 3.53
C LEU A 59 -16.71 9.61 4.40
N LEU A 60 -16.97 9.69 5.70
CA LEU A 60 -16.75 8.60 6.65
C LEU A 60 -17.70 8.75 7.85
N THR A 61 -17.78 7.74 8.69
CA THR A 61 -18.45 7.77 10.00
C THR A 61 -17.47 7.35 11.10
N VAL A 62 -17.69 7.86 12.31
CA VAL A 62 -17.02 7.36 13.52
C VAL A 62 -18.00 6.48 14.29
N GLU A 63 -17.77 5.17 14.26
CA GLU A 63 -18.65 4.21 14.89
C GLU A 63 -18.53 4.21 16.42
N GLY A 64 -19.47 3.56 17.11
CA GLY A 64 -19.59 3.61 18.58
C GLY A 64 -18.36 3.06 19.35
N ASP A 65 -17.62 2.12 18.77
CA ASP A 65 -16.35 1.59 19.28
C ASP A 65 -15.12 2.42 18.84
N ARG A 66 -15.36 3.52 18.11
CA ARG A 66 -14.42 4.50 17.58
C ARG A 66 -13.69 4.09 16.30
N HIS A 67 -14.04 2.98 15.66
CA HIS A 67 -13.50 2.68 14.32
C HIS A 67 -14.06 3.66 13.28
N LEU A 68 -13.28 3.88 12.23
CA LEU A 68 -13.66 4.73 11.11
C LEU A 68 -14.19 3.83 9.99
N GLU A 69 -15.37 4.14 9.48
CA GLU A 69 -15.95 3.44 8.34
C GLU A 69 -16.11 4.43 7.18
N LEU A 70 -15.64 4.04 5.99
CA LEU A 70 -15.87 4.85 4.78
C LEU A 70 -17.33 4.73 4.37
N THR A 71 -17.97 5.88 4.09
CA THR A 71 -19.27 5.88 3.40
C THR A 71 -19.10 5.37 1.96
N GLU A 72 -20.20 5.13 1.25
CA GLU A 72 -20.12 4.76 -0.17
C GLU A 72 -19.37 5.82 -1.01
N ASP A 73 -19.62 7.10 -0.75
CA ASP A 73 -18.93 8.21 -1.40
C ASP A 73 -17.43 8.24 -1.03
N GLY A 74 -17.11 8.08 0.26
CA GLY A 74 -15.71 8.02 0.72
C GLY A 74 -14.95 6.84 0.15
N ARG A 75 -15.57 5.65 0.12
CA ARG A 75 -14.97 4.43 -0.43
C ARG A 75 -14.72 4.56 -1.92
N ARG A 76 -15.64 5.15 -2.67
CA ARG A 76 -15.44 5.46 -4.10
C ARG A 76 -14.27 6.41 -4.32
N LEU A 77 -14.16 7.48 -3.53
CA LEU A 77 -13.04 8.41 -3.63
C LEU A 77 -11.71 7.74 -3.28
N ALA A 78 -11.64 7.02 -2.15
CA ALA A 78 -10.45 6.27 -1.74
C ALA A 78 -10.00 5.27 -2.80
N THR A 79 -10.95 4.53 -3.38
CA THR A 79 -10.71 3.57 -4.46
C THR A 79 -10.08 4.25 -5.68
N ARG A 80 -10.59 5.44 -6.08
CA ARG A 80 -10.04 6.20 -7.21
C ARG A 80 -8.64 6.70 -6.94
N VAL A 81 -8.36 7.19 -5.74
CA VAL A 81 -7.01 7.63 -5.33
C VAL A 81 -6.04 6.45 -5.40
N MET A 82 -6.40 5.30 -4.78
CA MET A 82 -5.58 4.08 -4.83
C MET A 82 -5.37 3.55 -6.26
N ARG A 83 -6.39 3.63 -7.12
CA ARG A 83 -6.27 3.26 -8.54
C ARG A 83 -5.26 4.15 -9.27
N LYS A 84 -5.31 5.47 -9.05
CA LYS A 84 -4.34 6.41 -9.64
C LYS A 84 -2.94 6.14 -9.14
N HIS A 85 -2.78 5.90 -7.83
CA HIS A 85 -1.51 5.52 -7.19
C HIS A 85 -0.89 4.31 -7.88
N ARG A 86 -1.58 3.17 -7.88
CA ARG A 86 -1.05 1.91 -8.43
C ARG A 86 -0.83 1.96 -9.95
N LEU A 87 -1.63 2.74 -10.69
CA LEU A 87 -1.37 3.01 -12.11
C LEU A 87 -0.15 3.92 -12.34
N ALA A 88 0.06 4.92 -11.48
CA ALA A 88 1.26 5.75 -11.51
C ALA A 88 2.51 4.90 -11.26
N GLU A 89 2.47 4.01 -10.26
CA GLU A 89 3.56 3.09 -9.97
C GLU A 89 3.92 2.22 -11.18
N ARG A 90 2.91 1.62 -11.85
CA ARG A 90 3.12 0.85 -13.07
C ARG A 90 3.78 1.68 -14.17
N LEU A 91 3.31 2.89 -14.41
CA LEU A 91 3.92 3.79 -15.40
C LEU A 91 5.38 4.12 -15.04
N LEU A 92 5.64 4.43 -13.77
CA LEU A 92 6.96 4.81 -13.27
C LEU A 92 7.98 3.67 -13.42
N VAL A 93 7.57 2.43 -13.15
CA VAL A 93 8.42 1.24 -13.31
C VAL A 93 8.54 0.83 -14.78
N ASP A 94 7.42 0.60 -15.46
CA ASP A 94 7.41 -0.10 -16.74
C ASP A 94 7.87 0.77 -17.91
N VAL A 95 7.61 2.08 -17.85
CA VAL A 95 7.82 3.00 -18.97
C VAL A 95 8.91 4.01 -18.67
N ILE A 96 8.88 4.62 -17.49
CA ILE A 96 9.87 5.64 -17.10
C ILE A 96 11.19 4.97 -16.67
N GLY A 97 11.10 3.80 -16.02
CA GLY A 97 12.27 3.07 -15.53
C GLY A 97 12.87 3.68 -14.27
N LEU A 98 12.02 4.22 -13.39
CA LEU A 98 12.45 4.68 -12.07
C LEU A 98 12.82 3.47 -11.18
N ASP A 99 13.81 3.66 -10.30
CA ASP A 99 14.24 2.63 -9.36
C ASP A 99 13.06 2.18 -8.47
N TRP A 100 12.88 0.86 -8.35
CA TRP A 100 11.70 0.24 -7.73
C TRP A 100 11.46 0.68 -6.27
N GLU A 101 12.51 1.00 -5.51
CA GLU A 101 12.42 1.52 -4.14
C GLU A 101 11.98 2.99 -4.06
N LEU A 102 12.07 3.76 -5.16
CA LEU A 102 11.74 5.19 -5.20
C LEU A 102 10.35 5.47 -5.78
N VAL A 103 9.71 4.46 -6.38
CA VAL A 103 8.48 4.60 -7.15
C VAL A 103 7.29 5.01 -6.29
N HIS A 104 7.14 4.42 -5.10
CA HIS A 104 6.01 4.69 -4.21
C HIS A 104 5.90 6.17 -3.84
N GLU A 105 7.01 6.78 -3.44
CA GLU A 105 7.06 8.18 -3.03
C GLU A 105 6.64 9.13 -4.17
N GLU A 106 7.03 8.84 -5.42
CA GLU A 106 6.60 9.63 -6.57
C GLU A 106 5.12 9.39 -6.91
N ALA A 107 4.66 8.14 -6.89
CA ALA A 107 3.26 7.78 -7.14
C ALA A 107 2.30 8.44 -6.13
N CYS A 108 2.69 8.50 -4.86
CA CYS A 108 1.95 9.17 -3.78
C CYS A 108 1.72 10.66 -4.05
N ARG A 109 2.59 11.31 -4.83
CA ARG A 109 2.35 12.69 -5.31
C ARG A 109 1.45 12.73 -6.55
N TRP A 110 1.63 11.78 -7.46
CA TRP A 110 0.95 11.77 -8.76
C TRP A 110 -0.53 11.41 -8.64
N GLU A 111 -0.90 10.60 -7.63
CA GLU A 111 -2.28 10.17 -7.41
C GLU A 111 -3.25 11.35 -7.29
N HIS A 112 -2.82 12.46 -6.71
CA HIS A 112 -3.68 13.63 -6.44
C HIS A 112 -3.87 14.56 -7.65
N VAL A 113 -3.09 14.37 -8.71
CA VAL A 113 -3.09 15.24 -9.90
C VAL A 113 -3.41 14.50 -11.19
N MET A 114 -3.45 13.17 -11.15
CA MET A 114 -3.78 12.35 -12.31
C MET A 114 -5.26 12.44 -12.64
N SER A 115 -5.60 12.83 -13.87
CA SER A 115 -6.99 12.81 -14.35
C SER A 115 -7.43 11.41 -14.78
N GLU A 116 -8.74 11.16 -14.77
CA GLU A 116 -9.31 9.91 -15.29
C GLU A 116 -9.00 9.69 -16.79
N THR A 117 -8.85 10.78 -17.55
CA THR A 117 -8.44 10.68 -18.97
C THR A 117 -7.04 10.08 -19.10
N VAL A 118 -6.14 10.43 -18.18
CA VAL A 118 -4.79 9.84 -18.11
C VAL A 118 -4.89 8.38 -17.67
N GLU A 119 -5.65 8.06 -16.62
CA GLU A 119 -5.85 6.67 -16.17
C GLU A 119 -6.30 5.75 -17.32
N ARG A 120 -7.32 6.16 -18.09
CA ARG A 120 -7.81 5.40 -19.26
C ARG A 120 -6.72 5.22 -20.32
N ARG A 121 -5.88 6.23 -20.53
CA ARG A 121 -4.74 6.12 -21.45
C ARG A 121 -3.67 5.16 -20.92
N LEU A 122 -3.40 5.18 -19.62
CA LEU A 122 -2.45 4.27 -18.97
C LEU A 122 -2.92 2.83 -19.05
N MET A 123 -4.21 2.55 -18.86
CA MET A 123 -4.75 1.20 -19.06
C MET A 123 -4.41 0.64 -20.44
N THR A 124 -4.53 1.44 -21.51
CA THR A 124 -4.15 1.00 -22.85
C THR A 124 -2.64 0.89 -23.03
N LEU A 125 -1.88 1.86 -22.51
CA LEU A 125 -0.42 1.91 -22.65
C LEU A 125 0.28 0.74 -21.94
N LEU A 126 -0.24 0.33 -20.78
CA LEU A 126 0.31 -0.69 -19.89
C LEU A 126 -0.32 -2.07 -20.13
N GLU A 127 -1.03 -2.26 -21.25
CA GLU A 127 -1.64 -3.53 -21.63
C GLU A 127 -2.67 -4.07 -20.63
N ASN A 128 -3.46 -3.18 -20.02
CA ASN A 128 -4.51 -3.45 -19.03
C ASN A 128 -3.99 -4.15 -17.76
N PRO A 129 -3.12 -3.48 -16.98
CA PRO A 129 -2.57 -4.06 -15.76
C PRO A 129 -3.68 -4.26 -14.72
N THR A 130 -3.55 -5.31 -13.92
CA THR A 130 -4.48 -5.64 -12.81
C THR A 130 -3.82 -5.55 -11.43
N GLU A 131 -2.50 -5.41 -11.37
CA GLU A 131 -1.72 -5.33 -10.13
C GLU A 131 -0.63 -4.23 -10.28
N SER A 132 -0.22 -3.63 -9.17
CA SER A 132 0.91 -2.70 -9.10
C SER A 132 2.26 -3.41 -9.24
N PRO A 133 3.40 -2.71 -9.36
CA PRO A 133 4.73 -3.33 -9.34
C PRO A 133 5.06 -4.06 -8.03
N TYR A 134 4.24 -3.87 -7.00
CA TYR A 134 4.37 -4.48 -5.68
C TYR A 134 3.37 -5.63 -5.48
N GLY A 135 2.62 -6.00 -6.52
CA GLY A 135 1.65 -7.10 -6.54
C GLY A 135 0.28 -6.77 -5.95
N ASN A 136 0.07 -5.51 -5.56
CA ASN A 136 -1.20 -5.07 -4.97
C ASN A 136 -2.24 -4.90 -6.08
N PRO A 137 -3.47 -5.46 -5.95
CA PRO A 137 -4.49 -5.37 -7.00
C PRO A 137 -4.86 -3.92 -7.32
N ILE A 138 -5.03 -3.55 -8.58
CA ILE A 138 -5.47 -2.20 -8.96
C ILE A 138 -7.01 -2.14 -8.80
N PRO A 139 -7.56 -1.35 -7.87
CA PRO A 139 -8.98 -1.38 -7.58
C PRO A 139 -9.78 -0.51 -8.56
N GLY A 140 -11.12 -0.68 -8.59
CA GLY A 140 -12.03 0.20 -9.32
C GLY A 140 -11.83 0.24 -10.84
N LEU A 141 -11.27 -0.81 -11.44
CA LEU A 141 -11.04 -0.88 -12.89
C LEU A 141 -12.34 -0.96 -13.72
N ASP A 142 -13.45 -1.33 -13.09
CA ASP A 142 -14.80 -1.32 -13.65
C ASP A 142 -15.24 0.10 -14.07
N GLU A 143 -14.91 1.13 -13.29
CA GLU A 143 -15.13 2.52 -13.68
C GLU A 143 -14.33 2.91 -14.95
N LEU A 144 -13.21 2.21 -15.21
CA LEU A 144 -12.39 2.40 -16.41
C LEU A 144 -12.83 1.51 -17.59
N GLY A 145 -13.88 0.70 -17.41
CA GLY A 145 -14.47 -0.15 -18.45
C GLY A 145 -13.91 -1.57 -18.51
N GLN A 146 -13.14 -2.00 -17.51
CA GLN A 146 -12.71 -3.40 -17.38
C GLN A 146 -13.77 -4.23 -16.68
N THR A 147 -14.11 -5.39 -17.24
CA THR A 147 -15.12 -6.29 -16.66
C THR A 147 -14.52 -7.48 -15.92
N HIS A 148 -13.19 -7.54 -15.80
CA HIS A 148 -12.52 -8.61 -15.10
C HIS A 148 -12.70 -8.45 -13.58
N VAL A 149 -12.91 -9.58 -12.90
CA VAL A 149 -12.92 -9.62 -11.43
C VAL A 149 -11.49 -9.36 -10.97
N VAL A 150 -11.28 -8.23 -10.30
CA VAL A 150 -10.04 -7.93 -9.59
C VAL A 150 -10.06 -8.74 -8.30
N GLU A 151 -8.97 -9.47 -8.02
CA GLU A 151 -8.83 -10.18 -6.75
C GLU A 151 -8.79 -9.19 -5.58
N GLU A 152 -9.49 -9.48 -4.48
CA GLU A 152 -9.36 -8.69 -3.26
C GLU A 152 -7.95 -8.85 -2.67
N PHE A 153 -7.48 -7.82 -1.96
CA PHE A 153 -6.10 -7.71 -1.46
C PHE A 153 -5.64 -8.88 -0.58
N MET A 154 -6.53 -9.54 0.15
CA MET A 154 -6.18 -10.69 1.01
C MET A 154 -6.49 -12.04 0.37
N THR A 155 -6.99 -12.07 -0.87
CA THR A 155 -7.33 -13.32 -1.55
C THR A 155 -6.06 -14.13 -1.81
N GLY A 156 -6.03 -15.37 -1.30
CA GLY A 156 -4.98 -16.35 -1.60
C GLY A 156 -3.61 -16.06 -0.96
N VAL A 157 -3.53 -15.13 -0.01
CA VAL A 157 -2.28 -14.74 0.64
C VAL A 157 -2.38 -14.74 2.16
N GLU A 158 -1.25 -14.97 2.83
CA GLU A 158 -1.07 -14.89 4.27
C GLU A 158 0.11 -13.95 4.56
N SER A 159 0.20 -13.36 5.76
CA SER A 159 1.37 -12.54 6.11
C SER A 159 2.63 -13.40 6.22
N LEU A 160 3.79 -12.83 5.87
CA LEU A 160 5.09 -13.49 5.96
C LEU A 160 5.37 -13.98 7.38
N SER A 161 5.02 -13.18 8.38
CA SER A 161 5.13 -13.54 9.80
C SER A 161 4.35 -14.80 10.17
N SER A 162 3.16 -15.01 9.60
CA SER A 162 2.29 -16.15 9.90
C SER A 162 2.75 -17.45 9.24
N VAL A 163 3.43 -17.35 8.09
CA VAL A 163 3.93 -18.50 7.32
C VAL A 163 5.35 -18.90 7.75
N ALA A 164 6.16 -17.96 8.23
CA ALA A 164 7.53 -18.22 8.64
C ALA A 164 7.59 -19.19 9.84
N SER A 165 8.53 -20.14 9.78
CA SER A 165 8.74 -21.14 10.83
C SER A 165 10.22 -21.26 11.18
N ALA A 166 10.55 -21.95 12.27
CA ALA A 166 11.95 -22.22 12.63
C ALA A 166 12.68 -23.13 11.62
N GLU A 167 11.93 -23.87 10.79
CA GLU A 167 12.46 -24.63 9.67
C GLU A 167 12.42 -23.78 8.39
N GLU A 168 13.45 -23.91 7.57
CA GLU A 168 13.51 -23.23 6.27
C GLU A 168 12.37 -23.71 5.37
N GLY A 169 11.55 -22.76 4.92
CA GLY A 169 10.44 -22.96 4.01
C GLY A 169 10.62 -22.18 2.72
N ARG A 170 9.74 -22.46 1.74
CA ARG A 170 9.66 -21.69 0.49
C ARG A 170 8.29 -21.06 0.36
N VAL A 171 8.27 -19.80 -0.04
CA VAL A 171 7.04 -19.03 -0.27
C VAL A 171 7.15 -18.24 -1.56
N LEU A 172 6.02 -17.96 -2.18
CA LEU A 172 5.90 -17.02 -3.29
C LEU A 172 5.55 -15.65 -2.72
N VAL A 173 6.41 -14.64 -2.94
CA VAL A 173 6.09 -13.26 -2.58
C VAL A 173 4.97 -12.79 -3.50
N ARG A 174 3.85 -12.33 -2.93
CA ARG A 174 2.69 -11.89 -3.71
C ARG A 174 2.41 -10.41 -3.59
N ARG A 175 2.45 -9.84 -2.37
CA ARG A 175 2.06 -8.44 -2.14
C ARG A 175 2.97 -7.79 -1.10
N ILE A 176 3.22 -6.49 -1.24
CA ILE A 176 3.94 -5.68 -0.25
C ILE A 176 3.06 -4.46 0.03
N SER A 177 2.61 -4.25 1.26
CA SER A 177 1.67 -3.17 1.58
C SER A 177 2.25 -1.79 1.26
N GLU A 178 1.36 -0.83 1.01
CA GLU A 178 1.73 0.57 0.79
C GLU A 178 2.53 1.15 1.97
N GLU A 179 2.27 0.69 3.20
CA GLU A 179 3.00 1.13 4.39
C GLU A 179 4.48 0.71 4.35
N MET A 180 4.78 -0.49 3.86
CA MET A 180 6.17 -0.97 3.74
C MET A 180 6.93 -0.31 2.61
N GLN A 181 6.22 0.12 1.56
CA GLN A 181 6.84 0.74 0.39
C GLN A 181 7.44 2.12 0.68
N LYS A 182 7.03 2.77 1.78
CA LYS A 182 7.62 4.03 2.27
C LYS A 182 9.06 3.87 2.79
N ASP A 183 9.45 2.66 3.20
CA ASP A 183 10.80 2.39 3.68
C ASP A 183 11.72 1.97 2.51
N GLU A 184 12.40 2.95 1.92
CA GLU A 184 13.35 2.73 0.83
C GLU A 184 14.45 1.70 1.18
N HIS A 185 14.87 1.62 2.46
CA HIS A 185 15.91 0.69 2.88
C HIS A 185 15.40 -0.75 2.89
N LEU A 186 14.19 -0.96 3.41
CA LEU A 186 13.49 -2.24 3.36
C LEU A 186 13.26 -2.67 1.91
N MET A 187 12.73 -1.78 1.07
CA MET A 187 12.45 -2.08 -0.34
C MET A 187 13.73 -2.42 -1.12
N SER A 188 14.81 -1.68 -0.86
CA SER A 188 16.12 -1.97 -1.45
C SER A 188 16.68 -3.32 -0.97
N ALA A 189 16.48 -3.67 0.31
CA ALA A 189 16.88 -4.97 0.85
C ALA A 189 16.08 -6.14 0.26
N LEU A 190 14.76 -6.00 0.13
CA LEU A 190 13.89 -7.00 -0.51
C LEU A 190 14.28 -7.23 -1.97
N ARG A 191 14.53 -6.15 -2.72
CA ARG A 191 14.98 -6.26 -4.13
C ARG A 191 16.29 -7.03 -4.25
N ARG A 192 17.31 -6.70 -3.44
CA ARG A 192 18.61 -7.40 -3.44
C ARG A 192 18.44 -8.88 -3.10
N ALA A 193 17.68 -9.17 -2.05
CA ALA A 193 17.36 -10.53 -1.63
C ALA A 193 16.50 -11.33 -2.65
N GLY A 194 16.07 -10.72 -3.77
CA GLY A 194 15.21 -11.33 -4.78
C GLY A 194 13.76 -11.51 -4.34
N ALA A 195 13.37 -10.90 -3.22
CA ALA A 195 12.03 -10.96 -2.63
C ALA A 195 11.09 -9.91 -3.25
N THR A 196 10.91 -10.01 -4.56
CA THR A 196 9.96 -9.19 -5.32
C THR A 196 8.71 -10.01 -5.67
N PRO A 197 7.57 -9.36 -5.96
CA PRO A 197 6.35 -10.08 -6.34
C PRO A 197 6.58 -11.13 -7.43
N ASP A 198 5.87 -12.24 -7.31
CA ASP A 198 5.94 -13.44 -8.16
C ASP A 198 7.28 -14.17 -8.17
N LYS A 199 8.15 -13.89 -7.18
CA LYS A 199 9.37 -14.66 -6.95
C LYS A 199 9.21 -15.61 -5.77
N THR A 200 9.63 -16.85 -5.98
CA THR A 200 9.77 -17.81 -4.89
C THR A 200 11.09 -17.57 -4.16
N VAL A 201 11.01 -17.45 -2.85
CA VAL A 201 12.14 -17.20 -1.95
C VAL A 201 12.15 -18.20 -0.79
N THR A 202 13.31 -18.38 -0.17
CA THR A 202 13.45 -19.11 1.09
C THR A 202 13.13 -18.17 2.25
N VAL A 203 12.42 -18.70 3.26
CA VAL A 203 12.07 -17.98 4.48
C VAL A 203 12.34 -18.83 5.71
N VAL A 204 12.84 -18.20 6.76
CA VAL A 204 13.03 -18.84 8.07
C VAL A 204 12.84 -17.81 9.18
N SER A 205 12.12 -18.18 10.23
CA SER A 205 11.95 -17.35 11.42
C SER A 205 13.24 -17.34 12.23
N THR A 206 13.67 -16.15 12.62
CA THR A 206 14.85 -15.91 13.46
C THR A 206 14.44 -15.33 14.80
N GLY A 207 15.39 -15.17 15.72
CA GLY A 207 15.13 -14.45 16.98
C GLY A 207 14.83 -12.96 16.80
N ALA A 208 15.15 -12.37 15.64
CA ALA A 208 14.97 -10.96 15.36
C ALA A 208 13.87 -10.66 14.32
N GLY A 209 13.31 -11.68 13.65
CA GLY A 209 12.24 -11.51 12.66
C GLY A 209 12.13 -12.69 11.71
N VAL A 210 12.11 -12.40 10.40
CA VAL A 210 12.07 -13.39 9.32
C VAL A 210 13.21 -13.13 8.35
N LEU A 211 14.10 -14.10 8.17
CA LEU A 211 15.12 -14.05 7.13
C LEU A 211 14.50 -14.50 5.81
N ILE A 212 14.54 -13.64 4.79
CA ILE A 212 14.01 -13.88 3.45
C ILE A 212 15.13 -13.77 2.43
N GLY A 213 15.14 -14.61 1.39
CA GLY A 213 16.16 -14.49 0.35
C GLY A 213 16.12 -15.51 -0.77
N SER A 214 17.00 -15.33 -1.74
CA SER A 214 17.18 -16.20 -2.89
C SER A 214 18.60 -16.07 -3.42
N GLY A 215 19.15 -17.14 -3.99
CA GLY A 215 20.45 -17.09 -4.67
C GLY A 215 21.66 -16.72 -3.79
N GLY A 216 21.55 -16.85 -2.47
CA GLY A 216 22.63 -16.54 -1.51
C GLY A 216 22.61 -15.11 -0.96
N GLU A 217 21.70 -14.24 -1.42
CA GLU A 217 21.42 -12.96 -0.79
C GLU A 217 20.19 -13.08 0.12
N THR A 218 20.27 -12.47 1.31
CA THR A 218 19.20 -12.48 2.31
C THR A 218 18.98 -11.11 2.92
N ALA A 219 17.77 -10.87 3.40
CA ALA A 219 17.38 -9.73 4.21
C ALA A 219 16.69 -10.23 5.48
N GLU A 220 16.98 -9.61 6.63
CA GLU A 220 16.27 -9.88 7.87
C GLU A 220 15.16 -8.84 8.02
N ILE A 221 13.91 -9.33 7.97
CA ILE A 221 12.70 -8.51 8.05
C ILE A 221 12.20 -8.52 9.48
N VAL A 222 12.06 -7.34 10.06
CA VAL A 222 11.55 -7.20 11.44
C VAL A 222 10.08 -7.69 11.52
N PRO A 223 9.61 -8.15 12.70
CA PRO A 223 8.29 -8.76 12.82
C PRO A 223 7.14 -7.87 12.31
N GLU A 224 7.19 -6.59 12.62
CA GLU A 224 6.19 -5.61 12.17
C GLU A 224 6.15 -5.54 10.64
N ALA A 225 7.29 -5.41 9.97
CA ALA A 225 7.33 -5.41 8.52
C ALA A 225 6.89 -6.75 7.90
N ALA A 226 7.16 -7.87 8.57
CA ALA A 226 6.74 -9.19 8.11
C ALA A 226 5.22 -9.41 8.19
N ASP A 227 4.50 -8.66 9.04
CA ASP A 227 3.02 -8.67 9.06
C ASP A 227 2.42 -8.01 7.79
N HIS A 228 3.20 -7.18 7.11
CA HIS A 228 2.78 -6.34 5.99
C HIS A 228 3.35 -6.77 4.61
N ILE A 229 4.07 -7.89 4.59
CA ILE A 229 4.51 -8.58 3.36
C ILE A 229 3.68 -9.85 3.24
N PHE A 230 2.96 -10.01 2.13
CA PHE A 230 2.03 -11.10 1.93
C PHE A 230 2.55 -12.10 0.91
N VAL A 231 2.41 -13.37 1.27
CA VAL A 231 2.98 -14.49 0.55
C VAL A 231 1.93 -15.59 0.35
N SER A 232 2.15 -16.46 -0.63
CA SER A 232 1.45 -17.74 -0.71
C SER A 232 2.44 -18.88 -0.55
N ARG A 233 1.97 -20.03 -0.07
CA ARG A 233 2.80 -21.25 -0.03
C ARG A 233 3.16 -21.65 -1.46
N ALA A 234 4.43 -21.95 -1.70
CA ALA A 234 4.97 -22.35 -3.00
C ALA A 234 4.73 -23.82 -3.33
#